data_AF-A0A8T6V937-F1
#
_entry.id   AF-A0A8T6V937-F1
#
_cell.length_a   1.000
_cell.length_b   1.000
_cell.length_c   1.000
_cell.angle_alpha   90.00
_cell.angle_beta   90.00
_cell.angle_gamma   90.00
#
_symmetry.space_group_name_H-M   'P 1'
#
loop_
_entity.id
_entity.type
_entity.pdbx_description
1 polymer ?
#
loop_
_entity_poly.entity_id
_entity_poly.type
_entity_poly.pdbx_seq_one_letter_code
_entity_poly.pdbx_strand_id
1 'polypeptide(L)'
;YALREGYKEQTQLVGFSQTHQAMVALNKLVVDALIRQNIAAVGLQPSSLVVTSSGRIRSIEEQPLKNMLEMGFLPVFYGDAVFDSDLGFTILSGDQLAAFLAVQLGASKV
;
A
#
# COMPACT_ATOMS: atom_id res chain seq x y z
N TYR A 1 -1.53 -14.01 13.89
CA TYR A 1 -2.84 -13.60 13.34
C TYR A 1 -3.19 -14.19 11.97
N ALA A 2 -2.27 -14.82 11.21
CA ALA A 2 -2.56 -15.41 9.89
C ALA A 2 -3.32 -14.47 8.94
N LEU A 3 -3.05 -13.16 8.99
CA LEU A 3 -3.85 -12.11 8.31
C LEU A 3 -3.91 -12.29 6.79
N ARG A 4 -2.88 -12.90 6.20
CA ARG A 4 -2.80 -13.20 4.77
C ARG A 4 -3.90 -14.18 4.32
N GLU A 5 -4.41 -15.00 5.24
CA GLU A 5 -5.45 -16.00 4.97
C GLU A 5 -6.87 -15.46 5.13
N GLY A 6 -7.04 -14.17 5.43
CA GLY A 6 -8.35 -13.57 5.60
C GLY A 6 -8.81 -13.39 7.03
N TYR A 7 -9.93 -12.68 7.16
CA TYR A 7 -10.69 -12.53 8.39
C TYR A 7 -11.45 -13.83 8.72
N LYS A 8 -11.23 -14.34 9.93
CA LYS A 8 -11.80 -15.57 10.47
C LYS A 8 -12.37 -15.34 11.88
N GLU A 9 -11.75 -14.47 12.67
CA GLU A 9 -12.16 -14.20 14.05
C GLU A 9 -11.84 -12.77 14.50
N GLN A 10 -12.63 -12.26 15.46
CA GLN A 10 -12.55 -10.88 15.96
C GLN A 10 -11.17 -10.49 16.53
N THR A 11 -10.43 -11.45 17.09
CA THR A 11 -9.09 -11.23 17.66
C THR A 11 -8.07 -10.78 16.61
N GLN A 12 -8.30 -11.12 15.33
CA GLN A 12 -7.43 -10.69 14.23
C GLN A 12 -7.54 -9.21 13.92
N LEU A 13 -8.62 -8.53 14.33
CA LEU A 13 -8.78 -7.09 14.07
C LEU A 13 -7.66 -6.27 14.72
N VAL A 14 -7.28 -6.61 15.96
CA VAL A 14 -6.15 -5.97 16.64
C VAL A 14 -4.85 -6.27 15.90
N GLY A 15 -4.68 -7.50 15.42
CA GLY A 15 -3.52 -7.89 14.63
C GLY A 15 -3.39 -7.12 13.31
N PHE A 16 -4.52 -6.92 12.62
CA PHE A 16 -4.60 -6.08 11.43
C PHE A 16 -4.16 -4.65 11.75
N SER A 17 -4.76 -4.04 12.78
CA SER A 17 -4.43 -2.67 13.20
C SER A 17 -2.96 -2.52 13.59
N GLN A 18 -2.41 -3.47 14.35
CA GLN A 18 -0.99 -3.45 14.75
C GLN A 18 -0.05 -3.59 13.55
N THR A 19 -0.36 -4.50 12.62
CA THR A 19 0.45 -4.71 11.42
C THR A 19 0.44 -3.47 10.54
N HIS A 20 -0.75 -2.90 10.32
CA HIS A 20 -0.91 -1.66 9.58
C HIS A 20 -0.12 -0.49 10.22
N GLN A 21 -0.25 -0.29 11.53
CA GLN A 21 0.47 0.77 12.24
C GLN A 21 1.99 0.59 12.21
N ALA A 22 2.49 -0.65 12.27
CA ALA A 22 3.91 -0.92 12.10
C ALA A 22 4.41 -0.51 10.71
N MET A 23 3.59 -0.69 9.66
CA MET A 23 3.94 -0.29 8.30
C MET A 23 3.87 1.21 8.08
N VAL A 24 2.90 1.89 8.68
CA VAL A 24 2.86 3.37 8.71
C VAL A 24 4.11 3.93 9.38
N ALA A 25 4.52 3.38 10.53
CA ALA A 25 5.71 3.82 11.24
C ALA A 25 6.99 3.61 10.42
N LEU A 26 7.14 2.45 9.76
CA LEU A 26 8.28 2.19 8.88
C LEU A 26 8.30 3.15 7.68
N ASN A 27 7.16 3.32 7.00
CA ASN A 27 7.05 4.21 5.85
C ASN A 27 7.39 5.66 6.22
N LYS A 28 6.97 6.10 7.41
CA LYS A 28 7.34 7.43 7.92
C LYS A 28 8.85 7.62 7.98
N LEU A 29 9.60 6.63 8.48
CA LEU A 29 11.06 6.73 8.55
C LEU A 29 11.71 6.87 7.16
N VAL A 30 11.19 6.13 6.17
CA VAL A 30 11.65 6.19 4.77
C VAL A 30 11.35 7.56 4.16
N VAL A 31 10.11 8.03 4.26
CA VAL A 31 9.68 9.33 3.73
C VAL A 31 10.46 10.47 4.39
N ASP A 32 10.61 10.46 5.71
CA ASP A 32 11.38 11.47 6.43
C ASP A 32 12.86 11.47 5.98
N ALA A 33 13.44 10.31 5.65
CA ALA A 33 14.80 10.21 5.13
C ALA A 33 14.94 10.84 3.74
N LEU A 34 13.95 10.64 2.86
CA LEU A 34 13.92 11.26 1.53
C LEU A 34 13.75 12.78 1.63
N ILE A 35 12.84 13.26 2.48
CA ILE A 35 12.60 14.69 2.70
C ILE A 35 13.85 15.37 3.25
N ARG A 36 14.61 14.73 4.15
CA ARG A 36 15.90 15.26 4.64
C ARG A 36 16.94 15.46 3.53
N GLN A 37 16.77 14.82 2.38
CA GLN A 37 17.59 15.00 1.19
C GLN A 37 16.95 15.94 0.15
N ASN A 38 15.97 16.76 0.56
CA ASN A 38 15.20 17.67 -0.29
C ASN A 38 14.43 16.97 -1.43
N ILE A 39 14.05 15.70 -1.24
CA ILE A 39 13.18 14.98 -2.16
C ILE A 39 11.73 15.23 -1.75
N ALA A 40 10.89 15.65 -2.69
CA ALA A 40 9.45 15.86 -2.49
C ALA A 40 8.69 14.52 -2.36
N ALA A 41 9.03 13.72 -1.36
CA ALA A 41 8.47 12.40 -1.13
C ALA A 41 7.16 12.48 -0.33
N VAL A 42 6.17 11.67 -0.73
CA VAL A 42 4.87 11.57 -0.07
C VAL A 42 4.49 10.11 0.09
N GLY A 43 4.21 9.70 1.32
CA GLY A 43 3.75 8.35 1.62
C GLY A 43 2.31 8.12 1.17
N LEU A 44 2.08 7.07 0.40
CA LEU A 44 0.75 6.63 -0.03
C LEU A 44 0.42 5.29 0.63
N GLN A 45 -0.65 5.29 1.42
CA GLN A 45 -1.13 4.14 2.17
C GLN A 45 -1.97 3.22 1.26
N PRO A 46 -1.52 1.98 0.98
CA PRO A 46 -2.28 1.08 0.12
C PRO A 46 -3.66 0.76 0.68
N SER A 47 -3.83 0.61 1.99
CA SER A 47 -5.13 0.27 2.58
C SER A 47 -6.22 1.34 2.38
N SER A 48 -5.85 2.56 1.97
CA SER A 48 -6.78 3.66 1.69
C SER A 48 -7.06 3.85 0.19
N LEU A 49 -6.27 3.22 -0.68
CA LEU A 49 -6.33 3.42 -2.13
C LEU A 49 -6.63 2.13 -2.89
N VAL A 50 -6.33 0.97 -2.30
CA VAL A 50 -6.38 -0.33 -2.96
C VAL A 50 -7.52 -1.15 -2.38
N VAL A 51 -8.31 -1.74 -3.28
CA VAL A 51 -9.26 -2.81 -2.95
C VAL A 51 -8.70 -4.11 -3.49
N THR A 52 -8.65 -5.13 -2.64
CA THR A 52 -8.28 -6.49 -3.04
C THR A 52 -9.49 -7.40 -3.14
N SER A 53 -9.37 -8.48 -3.89
CA SER A 53 -10.33 -9.57 -4.02
C SER A 53 -9.55 -10.87 -4.11
N SER A 54 -9.82 -11.79 -3.19
CA SER A 54 -9.13 -13.08 -3.10
C SER A 54 -7.59 -12.94 -3.05
N GLY A 55 -7.09 -11.93 -2.34
CA GLY A 55 -5.65 -11.67 -2.20
C GLY A 55 -4.99 -11.00 -3.41
N ARG A 56 -5.77 -10.56 -4.41
CA ARG A 56 -5.27 -9.86 -5.60
C ARG A 56 -5.80 -8.44 -5.68
N ILE A 57 -4.98 -7.51 -6.18
CA ILE A 57 -5.42 -6.15 -6.43
C ILE A 57 -6.55 -6.19 -7.46
N ARG A 58 -7.72 -5.67 -7.06
CA ARG A 58 -8.90 -5.54 -7.92
C ARG A 58 -8.95 -4.14 -8.54
N SER A 59 -8.68 -3.12 -7.74
CA SER A 59 -8.66 -1.73 -8.17
C SER A 59 -7.78 -0.88 -7.29
N ILE A 60 -7.30 0.24 -7.84
CA ILE A 60 -6.62 1.29 -7.09
C ILE A 60 -7.19 2.65 -7.51
N GLU A 61 -7.35 3.56 -6.55
CA GLU A 61 -7.69 4.95 -6.83
C GLU A 61 -6.45 5.70 -7.36
N GLU A 62 -6.38 5.82 -8.69
CA GLU A 62 -5.20 6.38 -9.38
C GLU A 62 -5.13 7.91 -9.38
N GLN A 63 -6.25 8.61 -9.17
CA GLN A 63 -6.30 10.07 -9.33
C GLN A 63 -5.28 10.81 -8.45
N PRO A 64 -5.15 10.49 -7.14
CA PRO A 64 -4.12 11.11 -6.32
C PRO A 64 -2.71 10.82 -6.83
N LEU A 65 -2.45 9.59 -7.28
CA LEU A 65 -1.15 9.18 -7.80
C LEU A 65 -0.77 9.96 -9.07
N LYS A 66 -1.70 10.09 -10.02
CA LYS A 66 -1.47 10.84 -11.27
C LYS A 66 -1.18 12.31 -10.99
N ASN A 67 -2.01 12.96 -10.18
CA ASN A 67 -1.81 14.36 -9.81
C ASN A 67 -0.45 14.59 -9.14
N MET A 68 -0.04 13.68 -8.26
CA MET A 68 1.27 13.77 -7.61
C MET A 68 2.43 13.65 -8.59
N LEU A 69 2.35 12.69 -9.52
CA LEU A 69 3.38 12.50 -10.54
C LEU A 69 3.47 13.71 -11.49
N GLU A 70 2.33 14.27 -11.90
CA GLU A 70 2.27 15.48 -12.74
C GLU A 70 2.89 16.71 -12.05
N MET A 71 2.70 16.83 -10.73
CA MET A 71 3.31 17.89 -9.92
C MET A 71 4.79 17.65 -9.58
N GLY A 72 5.35 16.48 -9.93
CA GLY A 72 6.74 16.13 -9.66
C GLY A 72 7.02 15.61 -8.24
N PHE A 73 6.00 15.15 -7.51
CA PHE A 73 6.21 14.44 -6.24
C PHE A 73 6.76 13.02 -6.48
N LEU A 74 7.48 12.50 -5.49
CA LEU A 74 7.87 11.10 -5.40
C LEU A 74 6.87 10.33 -4.50
N PRO A 75 5.88 9.63 -5.08
CA PRO A 75 4.98 8.78 -4.29
C PRO A 75 5.74 7.56 -3.73
N VAL A 76 5.56 7.29 -2.44
CA VAL A 76 6.18 6.14 -1.75
C VAL A 76 5.07 5.22 -1.24
N PHE A 77 4.98 4.04 -1.84
CA PHE A 77 4.13 2.95 -1.39
C PHE A 77 4.90 1.94 -0.53
N TYR A 78 4.19 1.07 0.17
CA TYR A 78 4.73 0.03 1.03
C TYR A 78 3.82 -1.21 1.04
N GLY A 79 4.30 -2.34 1.54
CA GLY A 79 3.42 -3.48 1.82
C GLY A 79 2.53 -3.19 3.02
N ASP A 80 1.26 -3.58 2.97
CA ASP A 80 0.28 -3.17 3.97
C ASP A 80 -0.80 -4.24 4.21
N ALA A 81 -1.48 -4.14 5.35
CA ALA A 81 -2.71 -4.87 5.60
C ALA A 81 -3.87 -4.09 4.95
N VAL A 82 -4.59 -4.71 4.03
CA VAL A 82 -5.61 -4.05 3.20
C VAL A 82 -6.95 -4.77 3.28
N PHE A 83 -8.03 -4.07 2.94
CA PHE A 83 -9.34 -4.67 2.84
C PHE A 83 -9.48 -5.50 1.56
N ASP A 84 -10.14 -6.64 1.71
CA ASP A 84 -10.39 -7.60 0.63
C ASP A 84 -11.89 -7.88 0.55
N SER A 85 -12.48 -7.80 -0.63
CA SER A 85 -13.92 -8.00 -0.81
C SER A 85 -14.41 -9.41 -0.50
N ASP A 86 -13.53 -10.41 -0.59
CA ASP A 86 -13.88 -11.82 -0.46
C ASP A 86 -13.38 -12.39 0.87
N LEU A 87 -12.24 -11.90 1.36
CA LEU A 87 -11.58 -12.36 2.59
C LEU A 87 -11.79 -11.42 3.79
N GLY A 88 -12.45 -10.27 3.60
CA GLY A 88 -12.58 -9.20 4.60
C GLY A 88 -11.32 -8.32 4.66
N PHE A 89 -10.16 -8.92 4.91
CA PHE A 89 -8.85 -8.28 4.77
C PHE A 89 -7.78 -9.27 4.34
N THR A 90 -6.64 -8.77 3.89
CA THR A 90 -5.46 -9.59 3.58
C THR A 90 -4.17 -8.77 3.70
N ILE A 91 -3.02 -9.38 3.40
CA ILE A 91 -1.73 -8.70 3.30
C ILE A 91 -1.41 -8.49 1.82
N LEU A 92 -1.26 -7.22 1.44
CA LEU A 92 -0.75 -6.83 0.13
C LEU A 92 0.76 -6.64 0.20
N SER A 93 1.51 -7.46 -0.54
CA SER A 93 2.97 -7.32 -0.58
C SER A 93 3.42 -6.16 -1.46
N GLY A 94 4.60 -5.61 -1.15
CA GLY A 94 5.25 -4.59 -1.98
C GLY A 94 5.51 -5.08 -3.41
N ASP A 95 5.91 -6.35 -3.59
CA ASP A 95 6.16 -6.93 -4.91
C ASP A 95 4.91 -6.95 -5.79
N GLN A 96 3.77 -7.32 -5.21
CA GLN A 96 2.50 -7.35 -5.93
C GLN A 96 2.07 -5.95 -6.33
N LEU A 97 2.25 -4.98 -5.44
CA LEU A 97 1.93 -3.58 -5.70
C LEU A 97 2.85 -2.99 -6.78
N ALA A 98 4.15 -3.26 -6.71
CA ALA A 98 5.13 -2.80 -7.69
C ALA A 98 4.84 -3.37 -9.09
N ALA A 99 4.60 -4.69 -9.19
CA ALA A 99 4.27 -5.34 -10.45
C ALA A 99 2.96 -4.79 -11.06
N PHE A 100 1.95 -4.56 -10.22
CA PHE A 100 0.67 -3.99 -10.66
C PHE A 100 0.82 -2.55 -11.17
N LEU A 101 1.47 -1.69 -10.39
CA LEU A 101 1.70 -0.29 -10.77
C LEU A 101 2.58 -0.17 -12.02
N ALA A 102 3.57 -1.05 -12.19
CA ALA A 102 4.41 -1.05 -13.38
C ALA A 102 3.61 -1.24 -14.68
N VAL A 103 2.69 -2.20 -14.68
CA VAL A 103 1.79 -2.44 -15.83
C VAL A 103 0.85 -1.24 -16.01
N GLN A 104 0.26 -0.76 -14.93
CA GLN A 104 -0.78 0.27 -14.98
C GLN A 104 -0.26 1.65 -15.41
N LEU A 105 0.96 1.99 -15.00
CA LEU A 105 1.62 3.25 -15.36
C LEU A 105 2.42 3.14 -16.66
N GLY A 106 2.50 1.96 -17.29
CA GLY A 106 3.35 1.75 -18.47
C GLY A 106 4.83 1.99 -18.17
N ALA A 107 5.30 1.55 -16.99
CA ALA A 107 6.66 1.80 -16.54
C ALA A 107 7.69 1.15 -17.47
N SER A 108 8.72 1.91 -17.82
CA SER A 108 9.82 1.41 -18.68
C SER A 108 10.79 0.49 -17.94
N LYS A 109 10.76 0.49 -16.60
CA LYS A 109 11.61 -0.33 -15.73
C LYS A 109 10.92 -0.63 -14.40
N VAL A 110 11.24 -1.82 -13.87
CA VAL A 110 10.98 -2.26 -12.49
C VAL A 110 12.30 -2.56 -11.82
#